data_AF-A0AAW1C7P9-F1
#
_entry.id   AF-A0AAW1C7P9-F1
#
_cell.length_a   1.000
_cell.length_b   1.000
_cell.length_c   1.000
_cell.angle_alpha   90.00
_cell.angle_beta   90.00
_cell.angle_gamma   90.00
#
_symmetry.space_group_name_H-M   'P 1'
#
loop_
_entity.id
_entity.type
_entity.pdbx_description
1 polymer ?
#
loop_
_entity_poly.entity_id
_entity_poly.type
_entity_poly.pdbx_seq_one_letter_code
_entity_poly.pdbx_strand_id
1 'polypeptide(L)'
;MKPWAGVHLILFLVASSVEGEVSNDGTGGLQDTEATSCAQTEARNCKDLLERGETLTGWYRIYPTKGNPMLVFCDMETDGGGWLLFQRRQDGSVNFYRDWKSYKKGFGRQGSEFWLGNDKIHLLTSSGKPQISSST
;
A
#
# COMPACT_ATOMS: atom_id res chain seq x y z
N MET A 1 -57.95 -24.93 3.31
CA MET A 1 -57.30 -23.68 3.77
C MET A 1 -55.88 -23.63 3.20
N LYS A 2 -55.72 -22.89 2.09
CA LYS A 2 -54.48 -22.25 1.63
C LYS A 2 -54.64 -20.74 1.94
N PRO A 3 -53.62 -19.84 1.81
CA PRO A 3 -52.21 -20.06 1.47
C PRO A 3 -51.17 -19.17 2.22
N TRP A 4 -49.89 -19.44 1.90
CA TRP A 4 -48.74 -18.50 1.72
C TRP A 4 -48.04 -17.90 2.94
N ALA A 5 -46.72 -17.71 2.95
CA ALA A 5 -45.70 -17.67 1.89
C ALA A 5 -44.36 -18.22 2.46
N GLY A 6 -43.36 -18.70 1.73
CA GLY A 6 -43.06 -18.65 0.31
C GLY A 6 -41.56 -18.93 0.16
N VAL A 7 -41.19 -20.19 -0.06
CA VAL A 7 -39.86 -20.55 -0.58
C VAL A 7 -40.08 -20.87 -2.04
N HIS A 8 -39.96 -19.86 -2.89
CA HIS A 8 -39.87 -20.03 -4.34
C HIS A 8 -39.05 -18.89 -4.92
N LEU A 9 -37.86 -19.28 -5.40
CA LEU A 9 -37.40 -18.97 -6.75
C LEU A 9 -37.47 -17.49 -7.19
N ILE A 10 -36.35 -16.78 -7.04
CA ILE A 10 -35.97 -15.74 -8.00
C ILE A 10 -34.50 -15.96 -8.38
N LEU A 11 -34.33 -16.80 -9.41
CA LEU A 11 -33.36 -16.54 -10.46
C LEU A 11 -33.91 -15.33 -11.25
N PHE A 12 -33.28 -14.17 -11.15
CA PHE A 12 -33.40 -13.10 -12.15
C PHE A 12 -32.01 -12.52 -12.42
N LEU A 13 -31.37 -13.09 -13.44
CA LEU A 13 -30.51 -12.35 -14.36
C LEU A 13 -31.39 -11.34 -15.13
N VAL A 14 -31.04 -10.06 -15.08
CA VAL A 14 -31.14 -9.07 -16.18
C VAL A 14 -30.01 -8.07 -15.89
N ALA A 15 -28.84 -8.09 -16.56
CA ALA A 15 -28.59 -7.79 -17.97
C ALA A 15 -29.08 -6.39 -18.37
N SER A 16 -28.23 -5.37 -18.27
CA SER A 16 -28.32 -4.22 -19.15
C SER A 16 -27.16 -4.28 -20.14
N SER A 17 -27.54 -4.47 -21.40
CA SER A 17 -26.73 -4.46 -22.61
C SER A 17 -25.71 -3.32 -22.65
N VAL A 18 -24.50 -3.64 -23.07
CA VAL A 18 -23.80 -2.85 -24.10
C VAL A 18 -23.71 -3.76 -25.32
N GLU A 19 -24.43 -3.37 -26.37
CA GLU A 19 -24.20 -3.87 -27.72
C GLU A 19 -23.00 -3.10 -28.26
N GLY A 20 -21.87 -3.77 -28.41
CA GLY A 20 -20.70 -3.28 -29.11
C GLY A 20 -20.30 -4.32 -30.14
N GLU A 21 -20.40 -3.95 -31.41
CA GLU A 21 -20.16 -4.83 -32.55
C GLU A 21 -18.71 -5.33 -32.61
N VAL A 22 -18.56 -6.61 -32.92
CA VAL A 22 -17.28 -7.28 -33.14
C VAL A 22 -16.85 -7.05 -34.58
N SER A 23 -15.66 -6.48 -34.78
CA SER A 23 -14.92 -6.54 -36.04
C SER A 23 -13.77 -7.52 -35.86
N ASN A 24 -13.90 -8.72 -36.40
CA ASN A 24 -12.80 -9.70 -36.49
C ASN A 24 -12.13 -9.56 -37.85
N ASP A 25 -10.85 -9.20 -37.87
CA ASP A 25 -9.92 -9.65 -38.91
C ASP A 25 -8.79 -10.38 -38.19
N GLY A 26 -8.67 -11.68 -38.47
CA GLY A 26 -7.75 -12.58 -37.78
C GLY A 26 -6.35 -12.50 -38.36
N THR A 27 -5.33 -12.76 -37.53
CA THR A 27 -4.38 -13.88 -37.73
C THR A 27 -3.32 -13.92 -36.63
N GLY A 28 -3.27 -15.07 -35.94
CA GLY A 28 -2.05 -15.81 -35.56
C GLY A 28 -0.99 -15.18 -34.65
N GLY A 29 -0.83 -15.77 -33.45
CA GLY A 29 0.45 -15.80 -32.72
C GLY A 29 0.31 -15.70 -31.21
N LEU A 30 0.63 -16.77 -30.48
CA LEU A 30 0.67 -16.81 -29.02
C LEU A 30 1.59 -15.71 -28.47
N GLN A 31 1.05 -14.87 -27.59
CA GLN A 31 1.84 -14.03 -26.71
C GLN A 31 1.31 -14.21 -25.30
N ASP A 32 2.14 -14.82 -24.45
CA ASP A 32 1.82 -15.17 -23.08
C ASP A 32 1.42 -13.92 -22.29
N THR A 33 0.14 -13.92 -21.92
CA THR A 33 -0.56 -13.12 -20.91
C THR A 33 0.26 -12.05 -20.18
N GLU A 34 0.25 -10.83 -20.71
CA GLU A 34 0.42 -9.64 -19.89
C GLU A 34 -0.80 -9.52 -18.97
N ALA A 35 -0.58 -9.71 -17.67
CA ALA A 35 -1.53 -9.27 -16.67
C ALA A 35 -1.75 -7.76 -16.86
N THR A 36 -2.99 -7.42 -17.22
CA THR A 36 -3.53 -6.08 -17.37
C THR A 36 -2.89 -5.09 -16.39
N SER A 37 -2.04 -4.20 -16.91
CA SER A 37 -1.55 -3.07 -16.12
C SER A 37 -2.69 -2.07 -15.94
N CYS A 38 -3.35 -2.13 -14.79
CA CYS A 38 -3.94 -0.92 -14.23
C CYS A 38 -2.76 0.04 -14.07
N ALA A 39 -2.79 1.22 -14.69
CA ALA A 39 -1.76 2.23 -14.52
C ALA A 39 -1.49 2.40 -13.01
N GLN A 40 -0.39 1.82 -12.51
CA GLN A 40 -0.06 1.89 -11.10
C GLN A 40 0.35 3.32 -10.83
N THR A 41 -0.59 4.14 -10.38
CA THR A 41 -0.29 5.44 -9.79
C THR A 41 0.74 5.21 -8.70
N GLU A 42 1.80 6.00 -8.61
CA GLU A 42 2.81 5.78 -7.56
C GLU A 42 2.18 6.04 -6.17
N ALA A 43 2.30 5.11 -5.22
CA ALA A 43 1.80 5.34 -3.85
C ALA A 43 2.68 6.35 -3.13
N ARG A 44 2.10 7.43 -2.58
CA ARG A 44 2.86 8.52 -1.94
C ARG A 44 3.21 8.20 -0.49
N ASN A 45 2.42 7.37 0.17
CA ASN A 45 2.52 7.06 1.59
C ASN A 45 1.89 5.68 1.91
N CYS A 46 1.98 5.23 3.17
CA CYS A 46 1.43 3.94 3.59
C CYS A 46 -0.11 3.87 3.55
N LYS A 47 -0.80 5.02 3.65
CA LYS A 47 -2.26 5.08 3.54
C LYS A 47 -2.72 4.82 2.11
N ASP A 48 -2.05 5.41 1.12
CA ASP A 48 -2.33 5.14 -0.29
C ASP A 48 -2.15 3.66 -0.64
N LEU A 49 -1.16 2.99 -0.04
CA LEU A 49 -0.94 1.55 -0.21
C LEU A 49 -2.12 0.75 0.37
N LEU A 50 -2.53 1.07 1.60
CA LEU A 50 -3.67 0.41 2.25
C LEU A 50 -4.97 0.55 1.43
N GLU A 51 -5.23 1.74 0.89
CA GLU A 51 -6.42 2.01 0.06
C GLU A 51 -6.43 1.23 -1.26
N ARG A 52 -5.28 0.75 -1.72
CA ARG A 52 -5.15 -0.10 -2.91
C ARG A 52 -5.24 -1.59 -2.61
N GLY A 53 -5.45 -1.96 -1.34
CA GLY A 53 -5.57 -3.34 -0.89
C GLY A 53 -4.28 -3.94 -0.34
N GLU A 54 -3.21 -3.16 -0.16
CA GLU A 54 -2.01 -3.61 0.54
C GLU A 54 -2.28 -3.69 2.04
N THR A 55 -2.58 -4.88 2.53
CA THR A 55 -3.06 -5.11 3.90
C THR A 55 -2.04 -5.77 4.82
N LEU A 56 -0.88 -6.16 4.29
CA LEU A 56 0.16 -6.82 5.06
C LEU A 56 1.17 -5.81 5.62
N THR A 57 1.49 -5.91 6.90
CA THR A 57 2.55 -5.11 7.51
C THR A 57 3.91 -5.50 6.95
N GLY A 58 4.71 -4.54 6.48
CA GLY A 58 5.97 -4.85 5.82
C GLY A 58 6.73 -3.66 5.25
N TRP A 59 7.81 -3.97 4.51
CA TRP A 59 8.60 -2.97 3.80
C TRP A 59 8.00 -2.70 2.42
N TYR A 60 7.70 -1.43 2.16
CA TYR A 60 7.12 -0.96 0.92
C TYR A 60 7.96 0.14 0.28
N ARG A 61 7.88 0.22 -1.05
CA ARG A 61 8.42 1.34 -1.81
C ARG A 61 7.30 2.36 -2.04
N ILE A 62 7.52 3.58 -1.56
CA ILE A 62 6.64 4.72 -1.79
C ILE A 62 7.38 5.81 -2.57
N TYR A 63 6.63 6.75 -3.13
CA TYR A 63 7.13 7.84 -3.97
C TYR A 63 6.61 9.18 -3.43
N PRO A 64 7.14 9.71 -2.32
CA PRO A 64 6.65 10.95 -1.72
C PRO A 64 6.79 12.15 -2.64
N THR A 65 7.74 12.11 -3.58
CA THR A 65 7.88 13.04 -4.70
C THR A 65 8.07 12.25 -6.01
N LYS A 66 7.63 12.84 -7.13
CA LYS A 66 7.63 12.16 -8.44
C LYS A 66 9.05 11.72 -8.80
N GLY A 67 9.24 10.43 -9.08
CA GLY A 67 10.55 9.89 -9.44
C GLY A 67 11.56 9.78 -8.29
N ASN A 68 11.16 9.98 -7.03
CA ASN A 68 12.02 9.77 -5.87
C ASN A 68 11.45 8.65 -4.97
N PRO A 69 11.77 7.38 -5.29
CA PRO A 69 11.33 6.26 -4.48
C PRO A 69 12.09 6.19 -3.16
N MET A 70 11.37 5.87 -2.08
CA MET A 70 11.97 5.53 -0.80
C MET A 70 11.36 4.24 -0.23
N LEU A 71 12.19 3.47 0.46
CA LEU A 71 11.75 2.27 1.17
C LEU A 71 11.38 2.63 2.62
N VAL A 72 10.20 2.22 3.04
CA VAL A 72 9.61 2.50 4.36
C VAL A 72 8.97 1.24 4.93
N PHE A 73 8.82 1.19 6.25
CA PHE A 73 8.05 0.13 6.89
C PHE A 73 6.63 0.64 7.14
N CYS A 74 5.64 -0.03 6.57
CA CYS A 74 4.24 0.28 6.75
C CYS A 74 3.61 -0.74 7.69
N ASP A 75 2.97 -0.25 8.74
CA ASP A 75 2.05 -1.03 9.57
C ASP A 75 0.64 -0.86 9.01
N MET A 76 0.10 -1.96 8.50
CA MET A 76 -1.19 -2.03 7.83
C MET A 76 -2.28 -2.59 8.76
N GLU A 77 -1.95 -2.93 10.00
CA GLU A 77 -2.83 -3.65 10.92
C GLU A 77 -3.22 -2.78 12.13
N THR A 78 -2.26 -2.11 12.76
CA THR A 78 -2.49 -1.35 14.01
C THR A 78 -3.37 -0.14 13.77
N ASP A 79 -4.37 0.08 14.63
CA ASP A 79 -5.27 1.25 14.61
C ASP A 79 -5.86 1.59 13.23
N GLY A 80 -6.23 0.56 12.46
CA GLY A 80 -6.80 0.72 11.12
C GLY A 80 -5.77 0.92 9.99
N GLY A 81 -4.49 0.75 10.30
CA GLY A 81 -3.41 0.62 9.33
C GLY A 81 -3.04 1.89 8.55
N GLY A 82 -2.07 1.73 7.65
CA GLY A 82 -1.56 2.82 6.83
C GLY A 82 -0.54 3.70 7.58
N TRP A 83 0.05 3.16 8.65
CA TRP A 83 1.03 3.87 9.47
C TRP A 83 2.44 3.67 8.92
N LEU A 84 3.22 4.74 8.89
CA LEU A 84 4.63 4.68 8.56
C LEU A 84 5.45 4.59 9.85
N LEU A 85 6.24 3.54 10.00
CA LEU A 85 7.18 3.40 11.11
C LEU A 85 8.54 3.99 10.68
N PHE A 86 8.88 5.13 11.26
CA PHE A 86 10.16 5.80 11.02
C PHE A 86 11.24 5.40 12.05
N GLN A 87 10.85 4.78 13.16
CA GLN A 87 11.74 4.30 14.22
C GLN A 87 11.17 3.01 14.82
N ARG A 88 12.06 2.04 15.11
CA ARG A 88 11.71 0.81 15.84
C ARG A 88 12.79 0.47 16.86
N ARG A 89 12.37 0.20 18.12
CA ARG A 89 13.18 -0.38 19.21
C ARG A 89 12.57 -1.69 19.66
N GLN A 90 13.38 -2.70 19.94
CA GLN A 90 12.90 -4.02 20.35
C GLN A 90 13.84 -4.74 21.31
N ASP A 91 15.11 -4.88 20.95
CA ASP A 91 16.06 -5.77 21.63
C ASP A 91 17.39 -5.08 21.99
N GLY A 92 17.57 -3.81 21.61
CA GLY A 92 18.82 -3.08 21.82
C GLY A 92 19.97 -3.53 20.92
N SER A 93 19.71 -4.33 19.88
CA SER A 93 20.73 -4.82 18.94
C SER A 93 21.39 -3.71 18.11
N VAL A 94 20.75 -2.54 18.00
CA VAL A 94 21.29 -1.38 17.27
C VAL A 94 21.66 -0.29 18.26
N ASN A 95 22.90 0.21 18.15
CA ASN A 95 23.32 1.38 18.92
C ASN A 95 22.64 2.66 18.36
N PHE A 96 21.85 3.35 19.20
CA PHE A 96 21.22 4.64 18.90
C PHE A 96 22.04 5.86 19.36
N TYR A 97 23.12 5.67 20.11
CA TYR A 97 24.08 6.73 20.41
C TYR A 97 24.99 6.97 19.20
N ARG A 98 24.56 7.87 18.31
CA ARG A 98 25.15 8.13 16.99
C ARG A 98 25.33 9.62 16.73
N ASP A 99 26.21 9.94 15.79
CA ASP A 99 26.43 11.31 15.34
C ASP A 99 25.26 11.87 14.50
N TRP A 100 25.28 13.20 14.31
CA TRP A 100 24.28 13.90 13.50
C TRP A 100 24.16 13.35 12.07
N LYS A 101 25.29 13.00 11.45
CA LYS A 101 25.33 12.49 10.08
C LYS A 101 24.56 11.18 9.96
N SER A 102 24.68 10.30 10.96
CA SER A 102 23.96 9.04 11.05
C SER A 102 22.46 9.27 11.21
N TYR A 103 22.04 10.17 12.10
CA TYR A 103 20.63 10.54 12.26
C TYR A 103 20.03 11.17 11.00
N LYS A 104 20.81 11.99 10.29
CA LYS A 104 20.41 12.60 9.03
C LYS A 104 20.11 11.55 7.95
N LYS A 105 21.02 10.57 7.78
CA LYS A 105 20.91 9.52 6.75
C LYS A 105 19.98 8.36 7.12
N GLY A 106 19.89 8.02 8.41
CA GLY A 106 19.25 6.79 8.90
C GLY A 106 20.27 5.68 9.18
N PHE A 107 19.90 4.76 10.07
CA PHE A 107 20.73 3.62 10.50
C PHE A 107 19.88 2.44 11.01
N GLY A 108 20.50 1.29 11.22
CA GLY A 108 19.84 0.06 11.70
C GLY A 108 19.62 -0.96 10.59
N ARG A 109 18.75 -1.95 10.84
CA ARG A 109 18.51 -3.08 9.94
C ARG A 109 17.02 -3.29 9.69
N GLN A 110 16.69 -3.64 8.45
CA GLN A 110 15.32 -4.02 8.10
C GLN A 110 14.90 -5.25 8.91
N GLY A 111 13.71 -5.21 9.51
CA GLY A 111 13.17 -6.31 10.32
C GLY A 111 13.69 -6.37 11.77
N SER A 112 14.55 -5.43 12.18
CA SER A 112 15.05 -5.28 13.55
C SER A 112 14.86 -3.81 13.98
N GLU A 113 15.78 -3.25 14.76
CA GLU A 113 15.76 -1.86 15.17
C GLU A 113 16.31 -0.94 14.07
N PHE A 114 15.69 0.22 13.88
CA PHE A 114 16.16 1.20 12.91
C PHE A 114 15.69 2.63 13.20
N TRP A 115 16.38 3.57 12.55
CA TRP A 115 16.01 4.97 12.37
C TRP A 115 15.97 5.28 10.87
N LEU A 116 14.84 5.77 10.36
CA LEU A 116 14.63 5.98 8.93
C LEU A 116 15.60 7.02 8.35
N GLY A 117 15.86 8.10 9.10
CA GLY A 117 16.71 9.22 8.71
C GLY A 117 15.95 10.55 8.64
N ASN A 118 16.55 11.62 9.18
CA ASN A 118 15.89 12.93 9.27
C ASN A 118 15.58 13.53 7.91
N ASP A 119 16.44 13.34 6.90
CA ASP A 119 16.18 13.87 5.55
C ASP A 119 14.92 13.24 4.94
N LYS A 120 14.73 11.93 5.18
CA LYS A 120 13.56 11.18 4.73
C LYS A 120 12.30 11.57 5.49
N ILE A 121 12.40 11.71 6.81
CA ILE A 121 11.29 12.16 7.66
C ILE A 121 10.87 13.57 7.23
N HIS A 122 11.83 14.48 7.06
CA HIS A 122 11.56 15.84 6.59
C HIS A 122 10.84 15.85 5.24
N LEU A 123 11.29 15.04 4.29
CA LEU A 123 10.62 14.89 3.00
C LEU A 123 9.15 14.47 3.16
N LEU A 124 8.89 13.45 4.00
CA LEU A 124 7.56 12.92 4.24
C LEU A 124 6.63 13.92 4.94
N THR A 125 7.16 14.74 5.85
CA THR A 125 6.36 15.70 6.65
C THR A 125 6.26 17.08 6.02
N SER A 126 7.03 17.37 4.96
CA SER A 126 7.08 18.70 4.33
C SER A 126 5.75 19.13 3.66
N SER A 127 4.90 18.16 3.31
CA SER A 127 3.74 18.37 2.43
C SER A 127 2.39 18.30 3.14
N GLY A 128 2.35 18.24 4.48
CA GLY A 128 1.10 18.10 5.23
C GLY A 128 1.30 18.07 6.75
N LYS A 129 0.21 17.83 7.50
CA LYS A 129 0.25 17.64 8.96
C LYS A 129 0.30 16.14 9.28
N PRO A 130 1.47 15.56 9.62
CA PRO A 130 1.55 14.16 9.99
C PRO A 130 0.87 13.92 11.35
N GLN A 131 0.16 12.81 11.46
CA GLN A 131 -0.32 12.28 12.73
C GLN A 131 0.82 11.46 13.34
N ILE A 132 1.21 11.72 14.59
CA ILE A 132 2.26 10.95 15.27
C ILE A 132 1.58 10.11 16.34
N SER A 133 1.68 8.80 16.23
CA SER A 133 1.27 7.84 17.26
C SER A 133 2.52 7.19 17.89
N SER A 134 2.44 6.91 19.18
CA SER A 134 3.39 6.07 19.89
C SER A 134 2.67 4.81 20.32
N SER A 135 3.03 3.66 19.74
CA SER A 135 2.63 2.35 20.28
C SER A 135 3.52 2.04 21.49
N THR A 136 2.88 1.75 22.64
CA THR A 136 3.55 1.32 23.88
C THR A 136 3.67 -0.20 23.89
#